data_AF-A0A2E3UTI8-F1
#
_entry.id   AF-A0A2E3UTI8-F1
#
_cell.length_a   1.000
_cell.length_b   1.000
_cell.length_c   1.000
_cell.angle_alpha   90.00
_cell.angle_beta   90.00
_cell.angle_gamma   90.00
#
_symmetry.space_group_name_H-M   'P 1'
#
loop_
_entity.id
_entity.type
_entity.pdbx_description
1 polymer ?
#
loop_
_entity_poly.entity_id
_entity_poly.type
_entity_poly.pdbx_seq_one_letter_code
_entity_poly.pdbx_strand_id
1 'polypeptide(L)'
;MRQKAMEQDTKVGADKVDDQTKLLKRIQDVIDEHITPYLEMHGGGCELIGFENGIVTLRLFGGCSGCPSSHITLFNGIVPILRENVSEVEDVLLG
;
A
#
# COMPACT_ATOMS: atom_id res chain seq x y z
N MET A 1 -6.69 -25.03 24.94
CA MET A 1 -6.16 -24.51 23.65
C MET A 1 -5.29 -23.31 24.00
N ARG A 2 -3.98 -23.43 24.21
CA ARG A 2 -2.88 -23.51 23.22
C ARG A 2 -2.93 -22.42 22.13
N GLN A 3 -2.26 -21.31 22.45
CA GLN A 3 -1.29 -20.53 21.64
C GLN A 3 -1.63 -20.06 20.21
N LYS A 4 -1.50 -18.74 20.02
CA LYS A 4 -0.59 -18.04 19.08
C LYS A 4 -0.77 -16.54 19.34
N ALA A 5 0.14 -15.76 19.94
CA ALA A 5 1.55 -15.54 19.63
C ALA A 5 1.78 -15.29 18.13
N MET A 6 1.78 -14.01 17.77
CA MET A 6 2.48 -13.50 16.60
C MET A 6 3.00 -12.11 16.96
N GLU A 7 4.23 -12.09 17.48
CA GLU A 7 5.12 -10.93 17.42
C GLU A 7 5.29 -10.51 15.96
N GLN A 8 5.24 -9.21 15.71
CA GLN A 8 6.07 -8.60 14.67
C GLN A 8 6.73 -7.36 15.25
N ASP A 9 8.02 -7.54 15.52
CA ASP A 9 9.01 -6.51 15.72
C ASP A 9 9.21 -5.71 14.43
N THR A 10 9.11 -4.39 14.54
CA THR A 10 10.04 -3.48 13.86
C THR A 10 10.15 -2.23 14.71
N LYS A 11 11.37 -2.00 15.21
CA LYS A 11 11.75 -0.84 16.02
C LYS A 11 11.63 0.43 15.18
N VAL A 12 10.71 1.33 15.54
CA VAL A 12 10.78 2.75 15.14
C VAL A 12 10.37 3.63 16.33
N GLY A 13 11.15 4.69 16.57
CA GLY A 13 11.21 5.49 17.80
C GLY A 13 9.89 6.08 18.31
N ALA A 14 9.76 6.05 19.63
CA ALA A 14 8.53 6.28 20.40
C ALA A 14 8.04 7.74 20.52
N ASP A 15 8.29 8.61 19.53
CA ASP A 15 7.81 10.02 19.60
C ASP A 15 6.91 10.43 18.41
N LYS A 16 6.80 9.62 17.34
CA LYS A 16 5.98 9.93 16.14
C LYS A 16 5.03 8.83 15.67
N VAL A 17 4.74 7.85 16.52
CA VAL A 17 3.98 6.64 16.12
C VAL A 17 2.50 6.95 15.81
N ASP A 18 1.92 7.99 16.43
CA ASP A 18 0.50 8.31 16.31
C ASP A 18 0.12 8.89 14.94
N ASP A 19 0.94 9.79 14.39
CA ASP A 19 0.69 10.43 13.10
C ASP A 19 0.92 9.47 11.92
N GLN A 20 2.01 8.69 11.96
CA GLN A 20 2.29 7.73 10.89
C GLN A 20 1.24 6.62 10.85
N THR A 21 0.74 6.17 12.01
CA THR A 21 -0.34 5.17 12.06
C THR A 21 -1.66 5.72 11.47
N LYS A 22 -1.99 6.99 11.75
CA LYS A 22 -3.18 7.65 11.15
C LYS A 22 -3.04 7.79 9.65
N LEU A 23 -1.86 8.18 9.17
CA LEU A 23 -1.58 8.31 7.75
C LEU A 23 -1.64 6.97 7.02
N LEU A 24 -0.98 5.94 7.57
CA LEU A 24 -1.04 4.57 7.04
C LEU A 24 -2.48 4.06 6.96
N LYS A 25 -3.28 4.31 7.99
CA LYS A 25 -4.69 3.92 8.00
C LYS A 25 -5.49 4.65 6.93
N ARG A 26 -5.23 5.95 6.71
CA ARG A 26 -5.87 6.74 5.65
C ARG A 26 -5.48 6.25 4.26
N ILE A 27 -4.20 5.98 4.04
CA ILE A 27 -3.69 5.40 2.79
C ILE A 27 -4.34 4.05 2.55
N GLN A 28 -4.41 3.20 3.59
CA GLN A 28 -5.03 1.89 3.51
C GLN A 28 -6.52 1.97 3.14
N ASP A 29 -7.26 2.91 3.72
CA ASP A 29 -8.68 3.15 3.45
C ASP A 29 -8.90 3.51 1.98
N VAL A 30 -8.12 4.45 1.45
CA VAL A 30 -8.17 4.82 0.02
C VAL A 30 -7.81 3.64 -0.90
N ILE A 31 -6.82 2.84 -0.49
CA ILE A 31 -6.44 1.64 -1.22
C ILE A 31 -7.60 0.65 -1.25
N ASP A 32 -8.22 0.36 -0.11
CA ASP A 32 -9.30 -0.61 -0.01
C ASP A 32 -10.57 -0.17 -0.76
N GLU A 33 -10.92 1.12 -0.68
CA GLU A 33 -12.13 1.65 -1.31
C GLU A 33 -11.99 1.87 -2.83
N HIS A 34 -10.80 2.25 -3.32
CA HIS A 34 -10.61 2.61 -4.73
C HIS A 34 -9.70 1.67 -5.51
N ILE A 35 -8.61 1.22 -4.90
CA ILE A 35 -7.52 0.52 -5.61
C ILE A 35 -7.76 -0.98 -5.62
N THR A 36 -8.08 -1.58 -4.48
CA THR A 36 -8.41 -3.00 -4.33
C THR A 36 -9.50 -3.43 -5.32
N PRO A 37 -10.69 -2.82 -5.40
CA PRO A 37 -11.73 -3.24 -6.34
C PRO A 37 -11.29 -3.08 -7.80
N TYR A 38 -10.52 -2.04 -8.12
CA TYR A 38 -9.97 -1.84 -9.45
C TYR A 38 -9.01 -2.99 -9.82
N LEU A 39 -8.11 -3.35 -8.92
CA LEU A 39 -7.15 -4.44 -9.12
C LEU A 39 -7.82 -5.82 -9.17
N GLU A 40 -8.83 -6.05 -8.35
CA GLU A 40 -9.61 -7.30 -8.35
C GLU A 40 -10.35 -7.50 -9.67
N MET A 41 -10.87 -6.43 -10.29
CA MET A 41 -11.43 -6.48 -11.64
C MET A 41 -10.39 -6.89 -12.70
N HIS A 42 -9.12 -6.59 -12.46
CA HIS A 42 -7.99 -7.03 -13.28
C HIS A 42 -7.42 -8.40 -12.87
N GLY A 43 -8.05 -9.08 -11.91
CA GLY A 43 -7.64 -10.40 -11.41
C GLY A 43 -6.42 -10.36 -10.49
N GLY A 44 -6.10 -9.20 -9.91
CA GLY A 44 -5.01 -8.99 -8.96
C GLY A 44 -5.46 -8.33 -7.66
N GLY A 45 -4.50 -7.80 -6.92
CA GLY A 45 -4.71 -7.07 -5.68
C GLY A 45 -3.43 -6.35 -5.25
N CYS A 46 -3.53 -5.50 -4.24
CA CYS A 46 -2.40 -4.81 -3.63
C CYS A 46 -2.44 -4.91 -2.12
N GLU A 47 -1.26 -4.93 -1.49
CA GLU A 47 -1.08 -4.87 -0.05
C GLU A 47 -0.17 -3.69 0.29
N LEU A 48 -0.57 -2.91 1.30
CA LEU A 48 0.27 -1.83 1.83
C LEU A 48 1.36 -2.41 2.72
N ILE A 49 2.62 -2.31 2.27
CA ILE A 49 3.77 -2.80 3.02
C ILE A 49 4.26 -1.75 4.02
N GLY A 50 4.25 -0.48 3.61
CA GLY A 50 4.69 0.61 4.47
C GLY A 50 4.68 1.97 3.77
N PHE A 51 4.97 3.00 4.55
CA PHE A 51 5.13 4.36 4.08
C PHE A 51 6.34 4.98 4.76
N GLU A 52 7.27 5.52 3.97
CA GLU A 52 8.49 6.14 4.48
C GLU A 52 8.92 7.30 3.59
N ASN A 53 9.22 8.47 4.18
CA ASN A 53 9.69 9.67 3.46
C ASN A 53 8.85 10.05 2.22
N GLY A 54 7.52 9.96 2.31
CA GLY A 54 6.64 10.27 1.17
C GLY A 54 6.50 9.14 0.16
N ILE A 55 7.18 8.00 0.36
CA ILE A 55 7.15 6.87 -0.54
C ILE A 55 6.28 5.76 0.05
N VAL A 56 5.19 5.42 -0.65
CA VAL A 56 4.30 4.31 -0.30
C VAL A 56 4.84 3.03 -0.93
N THR A 57 5.16 2.02 -0.13
CA THR A 57 5.54 0.71 -0.65
C THR A 57 4.30 -0.18 -0.71
N LEU A 58 3.94 -0.60 -1.92
CA LEU A 58 2.84 -1.52 -2.19
C LEU A 58 3.39 -2.83 -2.74
N ARG A 59 2.80 -3.94 -2.34
CA ARG A 59 3.02 -5.24 -2.96
C ARG A 59 1.82 -5.60 -3.79
N LEU A 60 2.02 -5.81 -5.08
CA LEU A 60 0.97 -6.29 -5.98
C LEU A 60 0.98 -7.82 -6.00
N PHE A 61 -0.20 -8.44 -5.98
CA PHE A 61 -0.38 -9.89 -6.05
C PHE A 61 -1.46 -10.26 -7.08
N GLY A 62 -1.38 -11.48 -7.63
CA GLY A 62 -2.40 -12.03 -8.53
C GLY A 62 -2.10 -11.95 -10.04
N GLY A 63 -3.15 -12.12 -10.86
CA GLY A 63 -3.14 -12.60 -12.24
C GLY A 63 -2.44 -11.73 -13.30
N CYS A 64 -2.02 -10.52 -12.96
CA CYS A 64 -1.23 -9.66 -13.86
C CYS A 64 0.30 -9.83 -13.68
N SER A 65 0.75 -10.79 -12.86
CA SER A 65 2.17 -11.09 -12.60
C SER A 65 2.99 -11.53 -13.84
N GLY A 66 2.35 -11.72 -15.00
CA GLY A 66 2.99 -12.25 -16.22
C GLY A 66 3.39 -11.21 -17.27
N CYS A 67 2.91 -9.96 -17.19
CA CYS A 67 3.11 -8.97 -18.25
C CYS A 67 3.72 -7.67 -17.69
N PRO A 68 5.03 -7.41 -17.88
CA PRO A 68 5.69 -6.22 -17.36
C PRO A 68 5.08 -4.91 -17.89
N SER A 69 4.51 -4.95 -19.10
CA SER A 69 3.82 -3.81 -19.71
C SER A 69 2.56 -3.39 -18.95
N SER A 70 1.81 -4.35 -18.40
CA SER A 70 0.56 -4.08 -17.68
C SER A 70 0.82 -3.51 -16.29
N HIS A 71 1.96 -3.86 -15.68
CA HIS A 71 2.33 -3.40 -14.34
C HIS A 71 2.56 -1.88 -14.31
N ILE A 72 3.23 -1.34 -15.34
CA ILE A 72 3.50 0.09 -15.48
C ILE A 72 2.19 0.88 -15.69
N THR A 73 1.28 0.37 -16.52
CA THR A 73 0.00 1.05 -16.78
C THR A 73 -0.90 1.04 -15.55
N LEU A 74 -0.98 -0.09 -14.83
CA LEU A 74 -1.71 -0.16 -13.57
C LEU A 74 -1.13 0.84 -12.57
N PHE A 75 0.19 0.80 -12.35
CA PHE A 75 0.91 1.66 -11.42
C PHE A 75 0.68 3.16 -11.69
N ASN A 76 0.77 3.57 -12.95
CA ASN A 76 0.49 4.96 -13.35
C ASN A 76 -0.96 5.40 -13.08
N GLY A 77 -1.91 4.48 -12.95
CA GLY A 77 -3.28 4.78 -12.54
C GLY A 77 -3.43 4.96 -11.03
N ILE A 78 -2.63 4.27 -10.23
CA ILE A 78 -2.74 4.26 -8.76
C ILE A 78 -2.10 5.49 -8.11
N VAL A 79 -0.92 5.88 -8.61
CA VAL A 79 -0.15 7.02 -8.10
C VAL A 79 -0.97 8.31 -8.03
N PRO A 80 -1.68 8.76 -9.09
CA PRO A 80 -2.42 10.01 -9.03
C PRO A 80 -3.57 9.96 -8.01
N ILE A 81 -4.24 8.81 -7.85
CA ILE A 81 -5.33 8.63 -6.88
C ILE A 81 -4.80 8.80 -5.45
N LEU A 82 -3.66 8.19 -5.15
CA LEU A 82 -3.00 8.31 -3.84
C LEU A 82 -2.53 9.75 -3.57
N ARG A 83 -1.90 10.41 -4.55
CA ARG A 83 -1.43 11.80 -4.43
C ARG A 83 -2.59 12.79 -4.27
N GLU A 84 -3.73 12.56 -4.93
CA GLU A 84 -4.92 13.41 -4.83
C GLU A 84 -5.61 13.29 -3.47
N ASN A 85 -5.65 12.09 -2.88
CA ASN A 85 -6.25 11.86 -1.57
C ASN A 85 -5.31 12.14 -0.40
N VAL A 86 -4.00 11.99 -0.61
CA VAL A 86 -2.98 12.09 0.43
C VAL A 86 -1.78 12.88 -0.08
N SER A 87 -1.74 14.18 0.23
CA SER A 87 -0.65 15.07 -0.19
C SER A 87 0.73 14.74 0.41
N GLU A 88 0.80 13.87 1.42
CA GLU A 88 2.08 13.35 1.93
C GLU A 88 2.70 12.29 1.03
N VAL A 89 1.94 11.72 0.09
CA VAL A 89 2.47 10.75 -0.86
C VAL A 89 3.17 11.51 -1.98
N GLU A 90 4.49 11.37 -2.06
CA GLU A 90 5.30 11.84 -3.17
C GLU A 90 5.47 10.74 -4.20
N ASP A 91 5.76 9.51 -3.80
CA ASP A 91 6.02 8.42 -4.73
C ASP A 91 5.47 7.08 -4.25
N VAL A 92 5.42 6.11 -5.15
CA VAL A 92 4.96 4.75 -4.83
C VAL A 92 6.01 3.75 -5.34
N LEU A 93 6.37 2.77 -4.54
CA LEU A 93 7.29 1.70 -4.90
C LEU A 93 6.57 0.37 -4.87
N LEU A 94 6.90 -0.49 -5.84
CA LEU A 94 6.43 -1.86 -5.89
C LEU A 94 7.48 -2.79 -5.25
N GLY A 95 7.05 -3.57 -4.26
CA GLY A 95 7.88 -4.55 -3.54
C GLY A 95 7.58 -6.01 -3.85
#